data_AF-M1ISZ8-F1
#
_entry.id   AF-M1ISZ8-F1
#
_cell.length_a   1.000
_cell.length_b   1.000
_cell.length_c   1.000
_cell.angle_alpha   90.00
_cell.angle_beta   90.00
_cell.angle_gamma   90.00
#
_symmetry.space_group_name_H-M   'P 1'
#
loop_
_entity.id
_entity.type
_entity.pdbx_description
1 polymer ?
#
loop_
_entity_poly.entity_id
_entity_poly.type
_entity_poly.pdbx_seq_one_letter_code
_entity_poly.pdbx_strand_id
1 'polypeptide(L)'
;MEEKKIEDIASSYENFSKAFLAGYGVLILLPVSIISVSNKAHLRFPRLVQNVINSFTNLVKDAVNEEKIAEKLKHDPIGKSHIAELLSTTSKLMFELKQRELGRLYRRVKEYITKPPEKRRYDELLNIRKDLVNSFSLRNLNDRILNLMRLCLLSPPEEAEGYCKQLSDEQKLIISTLIDEPYLLDQILSMLDLGNQKLFDYLLYTAFLTNAYIKRFTKGRTDEDWEYLKDVKDHQKEILENLVELKKEISKLYKSDEFDEYISEVEEKVRSLLETNQAEEKEK
;
A
#
# COMPACT_ATOMS: atom_id res chain seq x y z
N MET A 1 -8.87 -20.56 22.23
CA MET A 1 -8.69 -20.97 20.82
C MET A 1 -8.68 -19.75 19.92
N GLU A 2 -9.71 -18.90 20.03
CA GLU A 2 -9.84 -17.61 19.33
C GLU A 2 -8.65 -16.65 19.50
N GLU A 3 -8.16 -16.46 20.73
CA GLU A 3 -7.04 -15.52 20.98
C GLU A 3 -5.74 -15.95 20.31
N LYS A 4 -5.40 -17.24 20.42
CA LYS A 4 -4.22 -17.82 19.76
C LYS A 4 -4.30 -17.64 18.24
N LYS A 5 -5.50 -17.77 17.68
CA LYS A 5 -5.76 -17.53 16.26
C LYS A 5 -5.54 -16.07 15.87
N ILE A 6 -6.04 -15.12 16.66
CA ILE A 6 -5.80 -13.68 16.46
C ILE A 6 -4.30 -13.36 16.52
N GLU A 7 -3.58 -13.93 17.48
CA GLU A 7 -2.13 -13.77 17.60
C GLU A 7 -1.36 -14.37 16.42
N ASP A 8 -1.82 -15.51 15.90
CA ASP A 8 -1.23 -16.15 14.73
C ASP A 8 -1.48 -15.33 13.44
N ILE A 9 -2.68 -14.77 13.27
CA ILE A 9 -3.00 -13.83 12.19
C ILE A 9 -2.09 -12.61 12.26
N ALA A 10 -1.96 -12.01 13.45
CA ALA A 10 -1.10 -10.85 13.66
C ALA A 10 0.37 -11.17 13.35
N SER A 11 0.83 -12.37 13.69
CA SER A 11 2.18 -12.84 13.33
C SER A 11 2.39 -12.95 11.84
N SER A 12 1.41 -13.44 11.09
CA SER A 12 1.51 -13.53 9.63
C SER A 12 1.62 -12.13 9.00
N TYR A 13 0.76 -11.19 9.40
CA TYR A 13 0.83 -9.81 8.93
C TYR A 13 2.18 -9.14 9.24
N GLU A 14 2.71 -9.37 10.45
CA GLU A 14 4.01 -8.84 10.85
C GLU A 14 5.14 -9.39 9.96
N ASN A 15 5.18 -10.70 9.74
CA ASN A 15 6.16 -11.36 8.88
C ASN A 15 6.09 -10.85 7.43
N PHE A 16 4.89 -10.81 6.85
CA PHE A 16 4.71 -10.26 5.49
C PHE A 16 5.13 -8.80 5.44
N SER A 17 4.77 -7.98 6.41
CA SER A 17 5.11 -6.56 6.39
C SER A 17 6.61 -6.28 6.44
N LYS A 18 7.38 -7.13 7.14
CA LYS A 18 8.85 -7.07 7.11
C LYS A 18 9.39 -7.45 5.73
N ALA A 19 8.86 -8.52 5.12
CA ALA A 19 9.24 -8.93 3.78
C ALA A 19 8.94 -7.86 2.70
N PHE A 20 7.86 -7.09 2.87
CA PHE A 20 7.37 -6.10 1.90
C PHE A 20 7.70 -4.65 2.24
N LEU A 21 8.58 -4.40 3.21
CA LEU A 21 8.79 -3.06 3.76
C LEU A 21 9.17 -2.01 2.70
N ALA A 22 10.08 -2.35 1.78
CA ALA A 22 10.45 -1.47 0.66
C ALA A 22 9.33 -1.33 -0.37
N GLY A 23 8.56 -2.40 -0.61
CA GLY A 23 7.43 -2.43 -1.54
C GLY A 23 6.41 -1.34 -1.20
N TYR A 24 6.07 -1.18 0.08
CA TYR A 24 5.18 -0.12 0.55
C TYR A 24 5.62 1.29 0.10
N GLY A 25 6.93 1.54 0.08
CA GLY A 25 7.48 2.83 -0.32
C GLY A 25 7.32 3.13 -1.81
N VAL A 26 7.64 2.17 -2.67
CA VAL A 26 7.54 2.30 -4.13
C VAL A 26 6.12 2.69 -4.53
N LEU A 27 5.13 2.13 -3.86
CA LEU A 27 3.72 2.32 -4.16
C LEU A 27 3.16 3.64 -3.62
N ILE A 28 3.72 4.17 -2.53
CA ILE A 28 3.43 5.54 -2.11
C ILE A 28 3.97 6.54 -3.14
N LEU A 29 5.10 6.23 -3.78
CA LEU A 29 5.73 7.07 -4.79
C LEU A 29 5.09 6.99 -6.17
N LEU A 30 4.51 5.85 -6.55
CA LEU A 30 3.99 5.66 -7.90
C LEU A 30 2.88 6.68 -8.26
N PRO A 31 1.84 6.90 -7.42
CA PRO A 31 0.84 7.95 -7.65
C PRO A 31 1.46 9.35 -7.70
N VAL A 32 2.48 9.61 -6.86
CA VAL A 32 3.20 10.88 -6.86
C VAL A 32 3.86 11.14 -8.21
N SER A 33 4.54 10.14 -8.75
CA SER A 33 5.23 10.23 -10.05
C SER A 33 4.24 10.45 -11.19
N ILE A 34 3.15 9.68 -11.23
CA ILE A 34 2.11 9.80 -12.27
C ILE A 34 1.43 11.18 -12.21
N ILE A 35 1.04 11.65 -11.02
CA ILE A 35 0.40 12.97 -10.82
C ILE A 35 1.36 14.11 -11.19
N SER A 36 2.64 13.98 -10.85
CA SER A 36 3.66 14.99 -11.15
C SER A 36 3.87 15.14 -12.66
N VAL A 37 3.89 14.03 -13.41
CA VAL A 37 4.00 14.02 -14.87
C VAL A 37 2.73 14.58 -15.52
N SER A 38 1.54 14.18 -15.05
CA SER A 38 0.25 14.60 -15.62
C SER A 38 -0.02 16.10 -15.48
N ASN A 39 0.39 16.72 -14.38
CA ASN A 39 0.12 18.13 -14.12
C ASN A 39 1.09 19.11 -14.83
N LYS A 40 1.90 18.66 -15.80
CA LYS A 40 2.97 19.46 -16.46
C LYS A 40 3.75 20.29 -15.45
N ALA A 41 4.06 19.71 -14.29
CA ALA A 41 4.66 20.50 -13.23
C ALA A 41 6.09 20.87 -13.67
N HIS A 42 6.28 22.14 -14.03
CA HIS A 42 7.55 22.84 -13.83
C HIS A 42 7.85 22.81 -12.33
N LEU A 43 8.21 21.62 -11.80
CA LEU A 43 8.35 21.33 -10.38
C LEU A 43 9.42 22.25 -9.80
N ARG A 44 8.99 23.41 -9.26
CA ARG A 44 9.83 24.33 -8.48
C ARG A 44 10.10 23.81 -7.06
N PHE A 45 9.85 22.52 -6.82
CA PHE A 45 9.97 21.89 -5.51
C PHE A 45 11.05 20.79 -5.44
N PRO A 46 12.28 20.98 -5.98
CA PRO A 46 13.35 19.97 -5.92
C PRO A 46 13.57 19.44 -4.51
N ARG A 47 13.46 20.30 -3.48
CA ARG A 47 13.65 19.91 -2.09
C ARG A 47 12.61 18.92 -1.58
N LEU A 48 11.33 19.10 -1.91
CA LEU A 48 10.28 18.18 -1.44
C LEU A 48 10.38 16.84 -2.17
N VAL A 49 10.63 16.86 -3.48
CA VAL A 49 10.88 15.65 -4.28
C VAL A 49 12.12 14.91 -3.79
N GLN A 50 13.20 15.63 -3.50
CA GLN A 50 14.41 15.06 -2.92
C GLN A 50 14.15 14.45 -1.54
N ASN A 51 13.35 15.10 -0.70
CA ASN A 51 12.99 14.56 0.61
C ASN A 51 12.19 13.26 0.47
N VAL A 52 11.25 13.21 -0.47
CA VAL A 52 10.49 12.00 -0.80
C VAL A 52 11.43 10.86 -1.26
N ILE A 53 12.38 11.15 -2.16
CA ILE A 53 13.41 10.19 -2.60
C ILE A 53 14.30 9.74 -1.44
N ASN A 54 14.71 10.66 -0.55
CA ASN A 54 15.56 10.36 0.59
C ASN A 54 14.83 9.46 1.60
N SER A 55 13.57 9.78 1.94
CA SER A 55 12.75 8.95 2.83
C SER A 55 12.56 7.55 2.25
N PHE A 56 12.30 7.45 0.94
CA PHE A 56 12.21 6.16 0.25
C PHE A 56 13.55 5.40 0.26
N THR A 57 14.66 6.06 -0.04
CA THR A 57 16.00 5.45 0.00
C THR A 57 16.32 4.91 1.39
N ASN A 58 15.97 5.65 2.45
CA ASN A 58 16.14 5.18 3.81
C ASN A 58 15.23 3.99 4.14
N LEU A 59 13.99 4.00 3.66
CA LEU A 59 13.08 2.86 3.79
C LEU A 59 13.64 1.59 3.11
N VAL A 60 14.18 1.72 1.89
CA VAL A 60 14.84 0.60 1.20
C VAL A 60 16.05 0.10 2.00
N LYS A 61 16.90 1.01 2.50
CA LYS A 61 18.05 0.65 3.35
C LYS A 61 17.65 -0.09 4.63
N ASP A 62 16.49 0.22 5.19
CA ASP A 62 15.97 -0.49 6.35
C ASP A 62 15.41 -1.86 5.96
N ALA A 63 14.73 -1.95 4.81
CA ALA A 63 14.14 -3.19 4.31
C ALA A 63 15.15 -4.26 3.88
N VAL A 64 16.39 -3.87 3.57
CA VAL A 64 17.47 -4.80 3.16
C VAL A 64 18.48 -5.07 4.27
N ASN A 65 18.25 -4.56 5.49
CA ASN A 65 19.17 -4.72 6.61
C ASN A 65 18.48 -5.52 7.73
N GLU A 66 18.85 -6.79 7.83
CA GLU A 66 18.26 -7.75 8.79
C GLU A 66 18.42 -7.29 10.25
N GLU A 67 19.59 -6.75 10.62
CA GLU A 67 19.83 -6.23 11.97
C GLU A 67 18.89 -5.07 12.30
N LYS A 68 18.67 -4.15 11.36
CA LYS A 68 17.73 -3.04 11.55
C LYS A 68 16.28 -3.52 11.63
N ILE A 69 15.91 -4.52 10.83
CA ILE A 69 14.58 -5.14 10.91
C ILE A 69 14.38 -5.75 12.30
N ALA A 70 15.37 -6.48 12.80
CA ALA A 70 15.32 -7.09 14.12
C ALA A 70 15.32 -6.06 15.27
N GLU A 71 16.17 -5.03 15.20
CA GLU A 71 16.41 -4.12 16.32
C GLU A 71 15.49 -2.89 16.35
N LYS A 72 15.24 -2.26 15.19
CA LYS A 72 14.51 -0.99 15.12
C LYS A 72 13.03 -1.19 14.86
N LEU A 73 12.70 -2.09 13.94
CA LEU A 73 11.32 -2.35 13.54
C LEU A 73 10.61 -3.25 14.56
N LYS A 74 11.32 -4.25 15.12
CA LYS A 74 10.80 -5.19 16.12
C LYS A 74 9.41 -5.71 15.70
N HIS A 75 8.41 -5.55 16.57
CA HIS A 75 7.05 -6.03 16.41
C HIS A 75 6.09 -4.99 15.78
N ASP A 76 6.56 -3.78 15.46
CA ASP A 76 5.76 -2.74 14.78
C ASP A 76 6.52 -2.21 13.55
N PRO A 77 6.68 -3.03 12.51
CA PRO A 77 7.50 -2.68 11.35
C PRO A 77 6.94 -1.52 10.53
N ILE A 78 5.65 -1.23 10.65
CA ILE A 78 5.03 -0.08 9.98
C ILE A 78 5.22 1.20 10.80
N GLY A 79 4.87 1.18 12.10
CA GLY A 79 4.92 2.37 12.94
C GLY A 79 6.34 2.88 13.22
N LYS A 80 7.35 2.00 13.16
CA LYS A 80 8.75 2.34 13.46
C LYS A 80 9.65 2.52 12.23
N SER A 81 9.13 2.29 11.02
CA SER A 81 9.90 2.47 9.79
C SER A 81 9.81 3.92 9.26
N HIS A 82 10.57 4.18 8.20
CA HIS A 82 10.51 5.45 7.46
C HIS A 82 9.21 5.65 6.65
N ILE A 83 8.26 4.71 6.70
CA ILE A 83 6.95 4.84 6.03
C ILE A 83 6.21 6.09 6.50
N ALA A 84 6.21 6.37 7.80
CA ALA A 84 5.54 7.57 8.34
C ALA A 84 6.16 8.88 7.81
N GLU A 85 7.49 8.91 7.65
CA GLU A 85 8.17 10.06 7.06
C GLU A 85 7.81 10.20 5.58
N LEU A 86 7.82 9.10 4.84
CA LEU A 86 7.45 9.04 3.42
C LEU A 86 6.00 9.49 3.19
N LEU A 87 5.04 9.03 3.99
CA LEU A 87 3.64 9.48 3.92
C LEU A 87 3.51 10.98 4.22
N SER A 88 4.29 11.49 5.17
CA SER A 88 4.30 12.91 5.54
C SER A 88 4.86 13.79 4.41
N THR A 89 6.00 13.41 3.82
CA THR A 89 6.60 14.14 2.71
C THR A 89 5.73 14.07 1.46
N THR A 90 5.16 12.90 1.16
CA THR A 90 4.18 12.70 0.08
C THR A 90 2.91 13.52 0.29
N SER A 91 2.35 13.56 1.50
CA SER A 91 1.20 14.41 1.84
C SER A 91 1.47 15.87 1.53
N LYS A 92 2.62 16.41 1.97
CA LYS A 92 3.02 17.80 1.69
C LYS A 92 3.12 18.05 0.19
N LEU A 93 3.76 17.16 -0.55
CA LEU A 93 3.88 17.28 -2.00
C LEU A 93 2.50 17.26 -2.69
N MET A 94 1.57 16.43 -2.24
CA MET A 94 0.20 16.41 -2.77
C MET A 94 -0.54 17.73 -2.58
N PHE A 95 -0.38 18.39 -1.42
CA PHE A 95 -0.95 19.72 -1.20
C PHE A 95 -0.37 20.77 -2.17
N GLU A 96 0.94 20.73 -2.41
CA GLU A 96 1.61 21.62 -3.37
C GLU A 96 1.15 21.35 -4.81
N LEU A 97 0.91 20.09 -5.17
CA LEU A 97 0.32 19.67 -6.45
C LEU A 97 -1.19 19.93 -6.56
N LYS A 98 -1.76 20.64 -5.58
CA LYS A 98 -3.20 20.96 -5.45
C LYS A 98 -4.10 19.72 -5.34
N GLN A 99 -3.54 18.55 -5.05
CA GLN A 99 -4.25 17.30 -4.77
C GLN A 99 -4.62 17.23 -3.29
N ARG A 100 -5.52 18.13 -2.86
CA ARG A 100 -5.82 18.32 -1.42
C ARG A 100 -6.42 17.08 -0.76
N GLU A 101 -7.26 16.33 -1.46
CA GLU A 101 -7.92 15.13 -0.93
C GLU A 101 -6.89 14.01 -0.68
N LEU A 102 -6.06 13.71 -1.68
CA LEU A 102 -4.93 12.78 -1.52
C LEU A 102 -3.96 13.24 -0.42
N GLY A 103 -3.62 14.53 -0.37
CA GLY A 103 -2.78 15.08 0.69
C GLY A 103 -3.34 14.83 2.09
N ARG A 104 -4.65 15.00 2.28
CA ARG A 104 -5.33 14.69 3.56
C ARG A 104 -5.32 13.19 3.84
N LEU A 105 -5.54 12.36 2.83
CA LEU A 105 -5.55 10.91 2.97
C LEU A 105 -4.20 10.35 3.42
N TYR A 106 -3.11 10.71 2.74
CA TYR A 106 -1.76 10.32 3.14
C TYR A 106 -1.43 10.76 4.57
N ARG A 107 -1.90 11.95 4.97
CA ARG A 107 -1.75 12.43 6.35
C ARG A 107 -2.52 11.56 7.34
N ARG A 108 -3.77 11.20 7.04
CA ARG A 108 -4.59 10.34 7.90
C ARG A 108 -4.03 8.93 8.04
N VAL A 109 -3.54 8.33 6.95
CA VAL A 109 -2.81 7.05 7.00
C VAL A 109 -1.61 7.17 7.92
N LYS A 110 -0.81 8.24 7.78
CA LYS A 110 0.35 8.51 8.65
C LYS A 110 -0.05 8.66 10.11
N GLU A 111 -1.08 9.45 10.40
CA GLU A 111 -1.60 9.65 11.76
C GLU A 111 -2.04 8.32 12.36
N TYR A 112 -2.76 7.48 11.62
CA TYR A 112 -3.19 6.16 12.07
C TYR A 112 -2.01 5.24 12.43
N ILE A 113 -1.05 5.05 11.51
CA ILE A 113 0.07 4.12 11.74
C ILE A 113 1.06 4.59 12.80
N THR A 114 1.08 5.89 13.13
CA THR A 114 1.97 6.45 14.16
C THR A 114 1.31 6.51 15.54
N LYS A 115 0.01 6.21 15.65
CA LYS A 115 -0.62 6.01 16.96
C LYS A 115 0.03 4.83 17.67
N PRO A 116 0.09 4.86 19.03
CA PRO A 116 0.41 3.68 19.81
C PRO A 116 -0.49 2.50 19.39
N PRO A 117 0.06 1.27 19.23
CA PRO A 117 -0.71 0.12 18.74
C PRO A 117 -2.04 -0.11 19.45
N GLU A 118 -2.08 0.07 20.77
CA GLU A 118 -3.25 -0.10 21.62
C GLU A 118 -4.36 0.94 21.36
N LYS A 119 -4.05 2.04 20.66
CA LYS A 119 -5.01 3.12 20.32
C LYS A 119 -5.48 3.07 18.87
N ARG A 120 -5.04 2.09 18.08
CA ARG A 120 -5.43 1.91 16.67
C ARG A 120 -6.75 1.15 16.63
N ARG A 121 -7.82 1.81 16.17
CA ARG A 121 -9.17 1.22 16.15
C ARG A 121 -9.58 0.78 14.75
N TYR A 122 -10.42 -0.26 14.69
CA TYR A 122 -10.87 -0.83 13.43
C TYR A 122 -11.79 0.10 12.63
N ASP A 123 -12.66 0.86 13.32
CA ASP A 123 -13.56 1.84 12.70
C ASP A 123 -12.80 2.92 11.92
N GLU A 124 -11.69 3.40 12.48
CA GLU A 124 -10.82 4.38 11.84
C GLU A 124 -10.10 3.79 10.62
N LEU A 125 -9.62 2.54 10.72
CA LEU A 125 -9.07 1.80 9.59
C LEU A 125 -10.08 1.73 8.45
N LEU A 126 -11.32 1.30 8.71
CA LEU A 126 -12.36 1.18 7.69
C LEU A 126 -12.67 2.52 7.02
N ASN A 127 -12.71 3.61 7.80
CA ASN A 127 -12.95 4.94 7.26
C ASN A 127 -11.81 5.37 6.32
N ILE A 128 -10.54 5.10 6.70
CA ILE A 128 -9.39 5.38 5.82
C ILE A 128 -9.48 4.54 4.54
N ARG A 129 -9.85 3.26 4.63
CA ARG A 129 -10.01 2.36 3.46
C ARG A 129 -11.07 2.87 2.48
N LYS A 130 -12.22 3.32 2.98
CA LYS A 130 -13.26 3.93 2.14
C LYS A 130 -12.74 5.17 1.40
N ASP A 131 -11.96 6.00 2.09
CA ASP A 131 -11.38 7.19 1.47
C ASP A 131 -10.28 6.85 0.44
N LEU A 132 -9.52 5.76 0.64
CA LEU A 132 -8.56 5.22 -0.33
C LEU A 132 -9.24 4.81 -1.62
N VAL A 133 -10.34 4.06 -1.54
CA VAL A 133 -11.13 3.65 -2.71
C VAL A 133 -11.63 4.86 -3.50
N ASN A 134 -12.09 5.90 -2.79
CA ASN A 134 -12.62 7.10 -3.44
C ASN A 134 -11.54 8.01 -4.03
N SER A 135 -10.35 8.05 -3.43
CA SER A 135 -9.30 9.02 -3.78
C SER A 135 -8.33 8.52 -4.85
N PHE A 136 -8.07 7.20 -4.91
CA PHE A 136 -7.24 6.57 -5.93
C PHE A 136 -8.08 6.13 -7.13
N SER A 137 -8.77 7.07 -7.76
CA SER A 137 -9.33 6.87 -9.11
C SER A 137 -8.33 7.43 -10.11
N LEU A 138 -7.29 6.65 -10.45
CA LEU A 138 -6.36 7.00 -11.54
C LEU A 138 -7.08 7.11 -12.89
N ARG A 139 -8.34 6.67 -12.95
CA ARG A 139 -9.27 6.90 -14.06
C ARG A 139 -9.45 8.38 -14.42
N ASN A 140 -9.47 9.29 -13.45
CA ASN A 140 -9.53 10.74 -13.73
C ASN A 140 -8.22 11.27 -14.35
N LEU A 141 -7.11 10.56 -14.14
CA LEU A 141 -5.83 10.81 -14.79
C LEU A 141 -5.79 10.25 -16.21
N ASN A 142 -6.53 9.17 -16.49
CA ASN A 142 -6.62 8.54 -17.81
C ASN A 142 -7.06 9.55 -18.88
N ASP A 143 -8.15 10.29 -18.65
CA ASP A 143 -8.66 11.27 -19.61
C ASP A 143 -7.63 12.35 -19.97
N ARG A 144 -6.84 12.78 -18.97
CA ARG A 144 -5.78 13.77 -19.17
C ARG A 144 -4.57 13.18 -19.91
N ILE A 145 -4.19 11.95 -19.60
CA ILE A 145 -3.09 11.25 -20.26
C ILE A 145 -3.45 10.95 -21.71
N LEU A 146 -4.64 10.40 -21.98
CA LEU A 146 -5.14 10.16 -23.33
C LEU A 146 -5.24 11.45 -24.14
N ASN A 147 -5.68 12.55 -23.52
CA ASN A 147 -5.74 13.84 -24.22
C ASN A 147 -4.33 14.36 -24.57
N LEU A 148 -3.34 14.21 -23.66
CA LEU A 148 -1.94 14.56 -23.96
C LEU A 148 -1.33 13.67 -25.03
N MET A 149 -1.64 12.37 -25.04
CA MET A 149 -1.21 11.43 -26.07
C MET A 149 -1.80 11.80 -27.44
N ARG A 150 -3.10 12.15 -27.49
CA ARG A 150 -3.77 12.64 -28.71
C ARG A 150 -3.17 13.95 -29.21
N LEU A 151 -2.94 14.92 -28.34
CA LEU A 151 -2.25 16.17 -28.68
C LEU A 151 -0.80 15.93 -29.14
N CYS A 152 -0.20 14.83 -28.73
CA CYS A 152 1.15 14.48 -29.15
C CYS A 152 1.18 13.86 -30.57
N LEU A 153 0.25 12.97 -30.90
CA LEU A 153 0.27 12.22 -32.17
C LEU A 153 -0.66 12.76 -33.26
N LEU A 154 -1.72 13.48 -32.89
CA LEU A 154 -2.79 13.90 -33.80
C LEU A 154 -2.85 15.42 -34.03
N SER A 155 -2.09 16.22 -33.27
CA SER A 155 -1.98 17.66 -33.52
C SER A 155 -1.08 17.95 -34.73
N PRO A 156 -1.27 19.10 -35.40
CA PRO A 156 -0.36 19.57 -36.45
C PRO A 156 1.10 19.57 -35.96
N PRO A 157 2.10 19.33 -36.84
CA PRO A 157 3.50 19.17 -36.45
C PRO A 157 4.05 20.31 -35.59
N GLU A 158 3.60 21.55 -35.83
CA GLU A 158 4.00 22.76 -35.10
C GLU A 158 3.44 22.82 -33.67
N GLU A 159 2.25 22.25 -33.44
CA GLU A 159 1.62 22.15 -32.11
C GLU A 159 2.08 20.90 -31.35
N ALA A 160 2.30 19.79 -32.06
CA ALA A 160 2.84 18.54 -31.53
C ALA A 160 4.33 18.66 -31.14
N GLU A 161 5.08 19.56 -31.80
CA GLU A 161 6.49 19.82 -31.55
C GLU A 161 6.78 20.18 -30.08
N GLY A 162 5.87 20.88 -29.41
CA GLY A 162 6.00 21.25 -27.99
C GLY A 162 5.80 20.09 -27.03
N TYR A 163 5.21 18.97 -27.47
CA TYR A 163 4.81 17.85 -26.63
C TYR A 163 5.64 16.57 -26.84
N CYS A 164 6.20 16.37 -28.05
CA CYS A 164 6.76 15.06 -28.44
C CYS A 164 8.23 15.09 -28.86
N LYS A 165 8.89 16.26 -28.85
CA LYS A 165 10.24 16.44 -29.42
C LYS A 165 11.30 15.51 -28.81
N GLN A 166 11.07 15.01 -27.59
CA GLN A 166 12.01 14.18 -26.84
C GLN A 166 11.70 12.68 -26.91
N LEU A 167 10.62 12.28 -27.59
CA LEU A 167 10.21 10.88 -27.63
C LEU A 167 10.93 10.14 -28.76
N SER A 168 11.48 8.96 -28.45
CA SER A 168 11.99 8.02 -29.44
C SER A 168 10.85 7.46 -30.30
N ASP A 169 11.18 6.89 -31.45
CA ASP A 169 10.16 6.30 -32.33
C ASP A 169 9.47 5.09 -31.68
N GLU A 170 10.18 4.35 -30.82
CA GLU A 170 9.61 3.29 -29.99
C GLU A 170 8.59 3.84 -28.98
N GLN A 171 8.89 4.97 -28.33
CA GLN A 171 7.95 5.62 -27.42
C GLN A 171 6.72 6.18 -28.15
N LYS A 172 6.89 6.72 -29.35
CA LYS A 172 5.76 7.17 -30.19
C LYS A 172 4.88 6.00 -30.63
N LEU A 173 5.48 4.86 -30.96
CA LEU A 173 4.76 3.63 -31.31
C LEU A 173 3.94 3.12 -30.12
N ILE A 174 4.53 3.06 -28.92
CA ILE A 174 3.81 2.69 -27.69
C ILE A 174 2.62 3.63 -27.43
N ILE A 175 2.80 4.95 -27.61
CA ILE A 175 1.73 5.93 -27.43
C ILE A 175 0.64 5.75 -28.49
N SER A 176 0.99 5.46 -29.75
CA SER A 176 0.02 5.15 -30.82
C SER A 176 -0.83 3.95 -30.43
N THR A 177 -0.21 2.85 -29.99
CA THR A 177 -0.95 1.68 -29.51
C THR A 177 -1.91 2.02 -28.36
N LEU A 178 -1.48 2.84 -27.40
CA LEU A 178 -2.33 3.26 -26.28
C LEU A 178 -3.48 4.21 -26.70
N ILE A 179 -3.34 4.96 -27.79
CA ILE A 179 -4.41 5.79 -28.36
C ILE A 179 -5.42 4.93 -29.12
N ASP A 180 -4.93 3.98 -29.92
CA ASP A 180 -5.75 3.09 -30.74
C ASP A 180 -6.51 2.08 -29.87
N GLU A 181 -5.90 1.70 -28.75
CA GLU A 181 -6.45 0.76 -27.78
C GLU A 181 -6.53 1.40 -26.36
N PRO A 182 -7.40 2.40 -26.16
CA PRO A 182 -7.46 3.17 -24.91
C PRO A 182 -7.88 2.31 -23.70
N TYR A 183 -8.49 1.15 -23.95
CA TYR A 183 -8.82 0.18 -22.92
C TYR A 183 -7.59 -0.45 -22.26
N LEU A 184 -6.44 -0.53 -22.95
CA LEU A 184 -5.19 -1.03 -22.38
C LEU A 184 -4.67 -0.11 -21.29
N LEU A 185 -4.72 1.20 -21.52
CA LEU A 185 -4.34 2.18 -20.51
C LEU A 185 -5.30 2.14 -19.31
N ASP A 186 -6.60 2.03 -19.58
CA ASP A 186 -7.63 1.92 -18.53
C ASP A 186 -7.42 0.63 -17.69
N GLN A 187 -7.05 -0.49 -18.33
CA GLN A 187 -6.69 -1.74 -17.66
C GLN A 187 -5.42 -1.62 -16.82
N ILE A 188 -4.34 -1.03 -17.37
CA ILE A 188 -3.08 -0.81 -16.64
C ILE A 188 -3.33 0.04 -15.39
N LEU A 189 -4.04 1.15 -15.54
CA LEU A 189 -4.36 2.04 -14.42
C LEU A 189 -5.28 1.37 -13.40
N SER A 190 -6.27 0.58 -13.86
CA SER A 190 -7.15 -0.18 -12.96
C SER A 190 -6.39 -1.25 -12.16
N MET A 191 -5.43 -1.95 -12.80
CA MET A 191 -4.56 -2.90 -12.12
C MET A 191 -3.65 -2.20 -11.09
N LEU A 192 -3.15 -1.01 -11.41
CA LEU A 192 -2.36 -0.20 -10.48
C LEU A 192 -3.21 0.33 -9.32
N ASP A 193 -4.44 0.77 -9.56
CA ASP A 193 -5.39 1.20 -8.51
C ASP A 193 -5.70 0.06 -7.54
N LEU A 194 -6.04 -1.12 -8.07
CA LEU A 194 -6.28 -2.32 -7.27
C LEU A 194 -5.04 -2.73 -6.48
N GLY A 195 -3.86 -2.71 -7.09
CA GLY A 195 -2.59 -2.98 -6.42
C GLY A 195 -2.34 -2.00 -5.27
N ASN A 196 -2.50 -0.70 -5.50
CA ASN A 196 -2.31 0.34 -4.49
C ASN A 196 -3.29 0.18 -3.33
N GLN A 197 -4.59 -0.05 -3.60
CA GLN A 197 -5.61 -0.27 -2.57
C GLN A 197 -5.23 -1.44 -1.66
N LYS A 198 -4.91 -2.60 -2.24
CA LYS A 198 -4.50 -3.79 -1.48
C LYS A 198 -3.30 -3.51 -0.59
N LEU A 199 -2.31 -2.77 -1.08
CA LEU A 199 -1.09 -2.48 -0.33
C LEU A 199 -1.29 -1.47 0.80
N PHE A 200 -2.17 -0.49 0.62
CA PHE A 200 -2.62 0.33 1.75
C PHE A 200 -3.42 -0.48 2.77
N ASP A 201 -4.27 -1.40 2.31
CA ASP A 201 -4.99 -2.31 3.20
C ASP A 201 -4.00 -3.12 4.04
N TYR A 202 -2.95 -3.68 3.45
CA TYR A 202 -1.93 -4.41 4.20
C TYR A 202 -1.18 -3.55 5.20
N LEU A 203 -0.82 -2.33 4.81
CA LEU A 203 -0.17 -1.37 5.71
C LEU A 203 -1.07 -1.03 6.90
N LEU A 204 -2.37 -0.80 6.66
CA LEU A 204 -3.35 -0.46 7.69
C LEU A 204 -3.67 -1.65 8.60
N TYR A 205 -3.90 -2.84 8.03
CA TYR A 205 -4.18 -4.06 8.78
C TYR A 205 -2.97 -4.53 9.59
N THR A 206 -1.75 -4.44 9.05
CA THR A 206 -0.53 -4.72 9.82
C THR A 206 -0.42 -3.78 11.01
N ALA A 207 -0.63 -2.48 10.79
CA ALA A 207 -0.59 -1.50 11.87
C ALA A 207 -1.68 -1.78 12.92
N PHE A 208 -2.89 -2.14 12.51
CA PHE A 208 -3.98 -2.51 13.41
C PHE A 208 -3.67 -3.77 14.23
N LEU A 209 -3.14 -4.81 13.60
CA LEU A 209 -2.88 -6.12 14.23
C LEU A 209 -1.63 -6.14 15.12
N THR A 210 -0.82 -5.08 15.08
CA THR A 210 0.40 -4.95 15.88
C THR A 210 0.15 -5.17 17.38
N ASN A 211 -0.97 -4.66 17.93
CA ASN A 211 -1.27 -4.82 19.36
C ASN A 211 -1.49 -6.29 19.74
N ALA A 212 -2.25 -7.05 18.95
CA ALA A 212 -2.44 -8.49 19.14
C ALA A 212 -1.09 -9.23 19.22
N TYR A 213 -0.17 -8.91 18.31
CA TYR A 213 1.15 -9.53 18.30
C TYR A 213 1.96 -9.19 19.56
N ILE A 214 2.03 -7.92 19.95
CA ILE A 214 2.79 -7.49 21.14
C ILE A 214 2.23 -8.15 22.41
N LYS A 215 0.91 -8.31 22.49
CA LYS A 215 0.24 -8.92 23.65
C LYS A 215 0.55 -10.40 23.85
N ARG A 216 0.96 -11.12 22.79
CA ARG A 216 1.49 -12.49 22.90
C ARG A 216 2.72 -12.59 23.83
N PHE A 217 3.49 -11.51 23.95
CA PHE A 217 4.76 -11.48 24.71
C PHE A 217 4.67 -10.69 26.02
N THR A 218 3.50 -10.15 26.36
CA THR A 218 3.30 -9.34 27.58
C THR A 218 2.24 -9.96 28.49
N LYS A 219 2.34 -9.72 29.81
CA LYS A 219 1.42 -10.30 30.80
C LYS A 219 0.29 -9.33 31.14
N GLY A 220 -0.93 -9.85 31.22
CA GLY A 220 -2.13 -9.11 31.61
C GLY A 220 -2.86 -8.46 30.42
N ARG A 221 -4.19 -8.39 30.52
CA ARG A 221 -5.08 -7.74 29.53
C ARG A 221 -5.84 -6.62 30.21
N THR A 222 -5.95 -5.48 29.54
CA THR A 222 -6.84 -4.38 29.94
C THR A 222 -8.22 -4.55 29.29
N ASP A 223 -9.21 -3.79 29.75
CA ASP A 223 -10.54 -3.76 29.11
C ASP A 223 -10.46 -3.29 27.64
N GLU A 224 -9.55 -2.36 27.35
CA GLU A 224 -9.25 -1.89 25.99
C GLU A 224 -8.70 -3.02 25.10
N ASP A 225 -7.91 -3.94 25.65
CA ASP A 225 -7.42 -5.11 24.91
C ASP A 225 -8.57 -6.07 24.55
N TRP A 226 -9.56 -6.22 25.43
CA TRP A 226 -10.72 -7.08 25.19
C TRP A 226 -11.65 -6.52 24.12
N GLU A 227 -11.87 -5.20 24.14
CA GLU A 227 -12.63 -4.50 23.10
C GLU A 227 -11.93 -4.63 21.73
N TYR A 228 -10.61 -4.43 21.71
CA TYR A 228 -9.80 -4.66 20.51
C TYR A 228 -9.87 -6.11 20.00
N LEU A 229 -9.76 -7.11 20.87
CA LEU A 229 -9.84 -8.52 20.46
C LEU A 229 -11.22 -8.86 19.90
N LYS A 230 -12.28 -8.24 20.43
CA LYS A 230 -13.63 -8.38 19.89
C LYS A 230 -13.72 -7.80 18.48
N ASP A 231 -13.17 -6.60 18.24
CA ASP A 231 -13.12 -6.01 16.90
C ASP A 231 -12.37 -6.92 15.90
N VAL A 232 -11.22 -7.47 16.30
CA VAL A 232 -10.47 -8.40 15.44
C VAL A 232 -11.28 -9.66 15.14
N LYS A 233 -12.02 -10.18 16.13
CA LYS A 233 -12.88 -11.35 15.97
C LYS A 233 -14.03 -11.08 15.01
N ASP A 234 -14.75 -9.97 15.20
CA ASP A 234 -15.92 -9.61 14.40
C ASP A 234 -15.54 -9.37 12.93
N HIS A 235 -14.29 -9.02 12.66
CA HIS A 235 -13.76 -8.78 11.32
C HIS A 235 -12.73 -9.82 10.83
N GLN A 236 -12.61 -10.95 11.52
CA GLN A 236 -11.54 -11.92 11.30
C GLN A 236 -11.57 -12.53 9.90
N LYS A 237 -12.76 -12.79 9.36
CA LYS A 237 -12.93 -13.35 8.01
C LYS A 237 -12.33 -12.44 6.94
N GLU A 238 -12.67 -11.15 6.97
CA GLU A 238 -12.17 -10.15 6.04
C GLU A 238 -10.64 -9.99 6.15
N ILE A 239 -10.12 -10.00 7.37
CA ILE A 239 -8.68 -9.93 7.63
C ILE A 239 -7.97 -11.16 7.02
N LEU A 240 -8.52 -12.36 7.21
CA LEU A 240 -7.96 -13.59 6.66
C LEU A 240 -8.03 -13.63 5.13
N GLU A 241 -9.14 -13.19 4.54
CA GLU A 241 -9.30 -13.11 3.08
C GLU A 241 -8.27 -12.16 2.46
N ASN A 242 -8.08 -10.96 3.04
CA ASN A 242 -7.02 -10.04 2.62
C ASN A 242 -5.63 -10.67 2.71
N LEU A 243 -5.34 -11.41 3.79
CA LEU A 243 -4.06 -12.08 3.99
C LEU A 243 -3.77 -13.16 2.93
N VAL A 244 -4.79 -13.92 2.52
CA VAL A 244 -4.68 -14.91 1.44
C VAL A 244 -4.43 -14.24 0.09
N GLU A 245 -5.09 -13.11 -0.18
CA GLU A 245 -4.83 -12.34 -1.40
C GLU A 245 -3.41 -11.77 -1.43
N LEU A 246 -2.92 -11.26 -0.30
CA LEU A 246 -1.55 -10.75 -0.17
C LEU A 246 -0.54 -11.81 -0.58
N LYS A 247 -0.66 -13.01 -0.04
CA LYS A 247 0.20 -14.15 -0.37
C LYS A 247 0.23 -14.42 -1.88
N LYS A 248 -0.93 -14.41 -2.54
CA LYS A 248 -1.02 -14.63 -3.99
C LYS A 248 -0.31 -13.54 -4.78
N GLU A 249 -0.40 -12.28 -4.37
CA GLU A 249 0.27 -11.17 -5.04
C GLU A 249 1.79 -11.21 -4.80
N ILE A 250 2.20 -11.58 -3.60
CA ILE A 250 3.60 -11.75 -3.21
C ILE A 250 4.30 -12.83 -4.06
N SER A 251 3.71 -14.04 -4.15
CA SER A 251 4.29 -15.15 -4.92
C SER A 251 4.31 -14.90 -6.43
N LYS A 252 3.53 -13.92 -6.93
CA LYS A 252 3.64 -13.45 -8.33
C LYS A 252 4.82 -12.50 -8.53
N LEU A 253 5.21 -11.76 -7.50
CA LEU A 253 6.24 -10.72 -7.55
C LEU A 253 7.65 -11.26 -7.31
N TYR A 254 7.79 -12.28 -6.46
CA TYR A 254 9.06 -12.94 -6.17
C TYR A 254 8.94 -14.43 -6.49
N LYS A 255 9.77 -14.93 -7.40
CA LYS A 255 9.97 -16.38 -7.62
C LYS A 255 11.27 -16.77 -6.94
N SER A 256 11.17 -17.38 -5.77
CA SER A 256 12.31 -17.89 -4.99
C SER A 256 11.81 -19.08 -4.20
N ASP A 257 12.43 -20.23 -4.37
CA ASP A 257 11.99 -21.49 -3.76
C ASP A 257 11.94 -21.40 -2.23
N GLU A 258 12.92 -20.74 -1.58
CA GLU A 258 12.96 -20.52 -0.12
C GLU A 258 11.87 -19.57 0.37
N PHE A 259 11.58 -18.52 -0.40
CA PHE A 259 10.53 -17.58 -0.08
C PHE A 259 9.15 -18.21 -0.28
N ASP A 260 8.96 -18.99 -1.36
CA ASP A 260 7.73 -19.71 -1.63
C ASP A 260 7.45 -20.80 -0.58
N GLU A 261 8.46 -21.48 -0.04
CA GLU A 261 8.32 -22.39 1.11
C GLU A 261 7.85 -21.66 2.37
N TYR A 262 8.55 -20.59 2.78
CA TYR A 262 8.17 -19.80 3.96
C TYR A 262 6.73 -19.25 3.85
N ILE A 263 6.37 -18.75 2.68
CA ILE A 263 5.04 -18.20 2.39
C ILE A 263 3.98 -19.31 2.32
N SER A 264 4.37 -20.54 2.00
CA SER A 264 3.49 -21.73 2.03
C SER A 264 3.20 -22.22 3.44
N GLU A 265 4.20 -22.23 4.33
CA GLU A 265 3.99 -22.52 5.76
C GLU A 265 3.02 -21.51 6.41
N VAL A 266 3.17 -20.22 6.08
CA VAL A 266 2.26 -19.18 6.54
C VAL A 266 0.85 -19.38 5.98
N GLU A 267 0.70 -19.82 4.72
CA GLU A 267 -0.60 -20.11 4.12
C GLU A 267 -1.30 -21.31 4.74
N GLU A 268 -0.60 -22.42 4.95
CA GLU A 268 -1.18 -23.63 5.55
C GLU A 268 -1.72 -23.32 6.96
N LYS A 269 -0.99 -22.46 7.69
CA LYS A 269 -1.44 -21.93 8.97
C LYS A 269 -2.67 -21.01 8.84
N VAL A 270 -2.74 -20.15 7.83
CA VAL A 270 -3.91 -19.27 7.60
C VAL A 270 -5.15 -20.05 7.11
N ARG A 271 -4.95 -21.07 6.26
CA ARG A 271 -6.03 -21.91 5.70
C ARG A 271 -6.65 -22.80 6.76
N SER A 272 -5.85 -23.44 7.60
CA SER A 272 -6.35 -24.21 8.75
C SER A 272 -7.18 -23.35 9.71
N LEU A 273 -6.79 -22.08 9.90
CA LEU A 273 -7.56 -21.11 10.68
C LEU A 273 -8.90 -20.73 10.03
N LEU A 274 -8.97 -20.62 8.71
CA LEU A 274 -10.22 -20.36 7.95
C LEU A 274 -11.18 -21.55 7.99
N GLU A 275 -10.68 -22.76 7.82
CA GLU A 275 -11.48 -23.99 7.85
C GLU A 275 -12.09 -24.23 9.24
N THR A 276 -11.36 -23.89 10.29
CA THR A 276 -11.87 -23.97 11.68
C THR A 276 -13.05 -23.00 11.90
N ASN A 277 -13.01 -21.79 11.33
CA ASN A 277 -14.15 -20.83 11.43
C ASN A 277 -15.42 -21.35 10.76
N GLN A 278 -15.28 -21.96 9.58
CA GLN A 278 -16.44 -22.46 8.82
C GLN A 278 -17.08 -23.69 9.47
N ALA A 279 -16.32 -24.46 10.25
CA ALA A 279 -16.84 -25.57 11.04
C ALA A 279 -17.62 -25.06 12.26
N GLU A 280 -17.10 -24.07 12.99
CA GLU A 280 -17.76 -23.48 14.17
C GLU A 280 -19.03 -22.68 13.81
N GLU A 281 -19.11 -22.07 12.62
CA GLU A 281 -20.33 -21.41 12.11
C GLU A 281 -21.43 -22.40 11.70
N LYS A 282 -21.11 -23.65 11.40
CA LYS A 282 -22.09 -24.69 11.03
C LYS A 282 -22.71 -25.42 12.22
N GLU A 283 -22.12 -25.29 13.41
CA GLU A 283 -22.60 -25.91 14.66
C GLU A 283 -23.45 -24.97 15.53
N LYS A 284 -23.67 -23.73 15.09
CA LYS A 284 -24.65 -22.77 15.67
C LYS A 284 -25.94 -22.73 14.88
#